data_AF-A0A7X6TDX2-F1
#
_entry.id   AF-A0A7X6TDX2-F1
#
_cell.length_a   1.000
_cell.length_b   1.000
_cell.length_c   1.000
_cell.angle_alpha   90.00
_cell.angle_beta   90.00
_cell.angle_gamma   90.00
#
_symmetry.space_group_name_H-M   'P 1'
#
loop_
_entity.id
_entity.type
_entity.pdbx_description
1 polymer ?
#
loop_
_entity_poly.entity_id
_entity_poly.type
_entity_poly.pdbx_seq_one_letter_code
_entity_poly.pdbx_strand_id
1 'polypeptide(L)' 'MYYLPLLLGLGTPELILIALAILLLFGATKIPEIMKGIGKGIKSFKKEMNSTDDDEAPSEKKEKDSDKK' A
#
# COMPACT_ATOMS: atom_id res chain seq x y z
N MET A 1 -9.84 20.76 -30.36
CA MET A 1 -9.18 21.55 -29.29
C MET A 1 -9.54 20.95 -27.92
N TYR A 2 -9.05 19.74 -27.60
CA TYR A 2 -9.19 19.07 -26.29
C TYR A 2 -8.10 17.99 -26.10
N TYR A 3 -6.84 18.33 -26.34
CA TYR A 3 -5.69 17.40 -26.18
C TYR A 3 -4.47 18.03 -25.48
N LEU A 4 -4.63 19.21 -24.88
CA LEU A 4 -3.52 19.95 -24.27
C LEU A 4 -3.22 19.71 -22.77
N PRO A 5 -3.89 18.84 -21.99
CA PRO A 5 -3.40 18.49 -20.66
C PRO A 5 -2.29 17.42 -20.67
N LEU A 6 -1.96 16.83 -21.84
CA LEU A 6 -1.00 15.72 -21.97
C LEU A 6 0.48 16.12 -21.79
N LEU A 7 0.81 17.42 -21.70
CA LEU A 7 2.19 17.90 -21.83
C LEU A 7 2.82 18.45 -20.53
N LEU A 8 2.07 18.60 -19.43
CA LEU A 8 2.56 19.33 -18.24
C LEU A 8 2.45 18.56 -16.91
N GLY A 9 2.89 17.31 -16.94
CA GLY A 9 3.17 16.52 -15.75
C GLY A 9 2.61 15.13 -15.88
N LEU A 10 3.27 14.17 -15.24
CA LEU A 10 2.67 12.88 -14.92
C LEU A 10 1.41 13.16 -14.09
N GLY A 11 0.30 13.38 -14.78
CA GLY A 11 -0.97 13.67 -14.16
C GLY A 11 -1.53 12.41 -13.53
N THR A 12 -2.50 12.60 -12.65
CA THR A 12 -3.38 11.53 -12.18
C THR A 12 -3.89 10.61 -13.31
N PRO A 13 -4.25 11.08 -14.53
CA PRO A 13 -4.70 10.19 -15.59
C PRO A 13 -3.65 9.18 -16.08
N GLU A 14 -2.39 9.58 -16.29
CA GLU A 14 -1.33 8.65 -16.73
C GLU A 14 -1.05 7.58 -15.67
N LEU A 15 -1.03 7.96 -14.38
CA LEU A 15 -0.87 7.01 -13.28
C LEU A 15 -2.01 5.99 -13.22
N ILE A 16 -3.25 6.42 -13.44
CA ILE A 16 -4.41 5.52 -13.51
C ILE A 16 -4.26 4.55 -14.69
N LEU A 17 -3.78 5.04 -15.85
CA LEU A 17 -3.61 4.22 -17.04
C LEU A 17 -2.53 3.14 -16.85
N ILE A 18 -1.42 3.49 -16.19
CA ILE A 18 -0.36 2.55 -15.80
C ILE A 18 -0.89 1.55 -14.76
N ALA A 19 -1.59 2.01 -13.73
CA ALA A 19 -2.17 1.15 -12.71
C ALA A 19 -3.16 0.15 -13.33
N LEU A 20 -3.96 0.58 -14.29
CA LEU A 20 -4.90 -0.28 -15.02
C LEU A 20 -4.17 -1.32 -15.87
N ALA A 21 -3.08 -0.95 -16.55
CA ALA A 21 -2.25 -1.90 -17.29
C ALA A 21 -1.65 -2.99 -16.38
N ILE A 22 -1.10 -2.60 -15.22
CA ILE A 22 -0.61 -3.55 -14.20
C ILE A 22 -1.76 -4.42 -13.68
N LEU A 23 -2.94 -3.84 -13.47
CA LEU A 23 -4.13 -4.57 -13.02
C LEU A 23 -4.59 -5.63 -14.02
N LEU A 24 -4.48 -5.37 -15.32
CA LEU A 24 -4.82 -6.35 -16.36
C LEU A 24 -3.79 -7.48 -16.44
N LEU A 25 -2.51 -7.18 -16.25
CA LEU A 25 -1.43 -8.17 -16.30
C LEU A 25 -1.41 -9.08 -15.06
N PHE A 26 -1.55 -8.50 -13.86
CA PHE A 26 -1.42 -9.22 -12.60
C PHE A 26 -2.77 -9.53 -11.94
N GLY A 27 -3.85 -8.88 -12.35
CA GLY A 27 -5.16 -8.98 -11.72
C GLY A 27 -5.30 -8.10 -10.47
N ALA A 28 -6.54 -7.71 -10.16
CA ALA A 28 -6.87 -6.91 -8.98
C ALA A 28 -6.61 -7.60 -7.64
N THR A 29 -6.47 -8.92 -7.64
CA THR A 29 -6.25 -9.73 -6.44
C THR A 29 -4.78 -9.82 -6.04
N LYS A 30 -3.84 -9.65 -6.97
CA LYS A 30 -2.40 -9.81 -6.68
C LYS A 30 -1.78 -8.61 -5.97
N ILE A 31 -2.22 -7.39 -6.28
CA ILE A 31 -1.75 -6.17 -5.60
C ILE A 31 -1.99 -6.23 -4.08
N PRO A 32 -3.21 -6.49 -3.56
CA PRO A 32 -3.44 -6.56 -2.12
C PRO A 32 -2.74 -7.76 -1.45
N GLU A 33 -2.53 -8.87 -2.18
CA GLU A 33 -1.78 -10.03 -1.68
C GLU A 33 -0.31 -9.67 -1.41
N ILE A 34 0.34 -8.99 -2.37
CA ILE A 34 1.73 -8.51 -2.24
C ILE A 34 1.82 -7.43 -1.15
N MET A 35 0.89 -6.47 -1.11
CA MET A 35 0.84 -5.44 -0.07
C MET A 35 0.70 -6.02 1.33
N LYS A 36 -0.11 -7.08 1.52
CA LYS A 36 -0.23 -7.78 2.81
C LYS A 36 1.10 -8.43 3.22
N GLY A 37 1.82 -9.05 2.28
CA GLY A 37 3.14 -9.63 2.53
C GLY A 37 4.18 -8.57 2.92
N ILE A 38 4.28 -7.51 2.12
CA ILE A 38 5.18 -6.37 2.37
C ILE A 38 4.85 -5.69 3.70
N GLY A 39 3.56 -5.44 3.98
CA GLY A 39 3.12 -4.78 5.21
C GLY A 39 3.47 -5.58 6.47
N LYS A 40 3.37 -6.92 6.42
CA LYS A 40 3.83 -7.79 7.51
C LYS A 40 5.35 -7.70 7.69
N GLY A 41 6.11 -7.74 6.60
CA GLY A 41 7.57 -7.61 6.63
C GLY A 41 8.04 -6.27 7.23
N ILE A 42 7.46 -5.16 6.76
CA ILE A 42 7.75 -3.83 7.29
C ILE A 42 7.38 -3.72 8.78
N LYS A 43 6.24 -4.30 9.20
CA LYS A 43 5.82 -4.30 10.61
C LYS A 43 6.80 -5.06 11.50
N SER A 44 7.24 -6.25 11.09
CA SER A 44 8.23 -7.04 11.83
C SER A 44 9.59 -6.34 11.86
N PHE A 45 10.04 -5.81 10.72
CA PHE A 45 11.29 -5.05 10.63
C PHE A 45 11.29 -3.83 11.55
N LYS A 46 10.18 -3.08 11.56
CA LYS A 46 10.02 -1.93 12.47
C LYS A 46 10.01 -2.38 13.93
N LYS A 47 9.37 -3.49 14.26
CA LYS A 47 9.32 -4.02 15.63
C LYS A 47 10.72 -4.38 16.12
N GLU A 48 11.49 -5.14 15.34
CA GLU A 48 12.85 -5.55 15.69
C GLU A 48 13.80 -4.34 15.78
N MET A 49 13.70 -3.39 14.86
CA MET A 49 14.54 -2.18 14.88
C MET A 49 14.22 -1.28 16.08
N ASN A 50 12.94 -1.14 16.47
CA ASN A 50 12.57 -0.34 17.65
C ASN A 50 12.86 -1.08 18.98
N SER A 51 12.92 -2.42 18.98
CA SER A 51 13.34 -3.20 20.16
C SER A 51 14.85 -3.15 20.45
N THR A 52 15.66 -2.60 19.54
CA THR A 52 17.11 -2.47 19.74
C THR A 52 17.50 -1.11 20.34
N ASP A 53 16.62 -0.09 20.22
CA ASP A 53 16.97 1.29 20.57
C ASP A 53 16.39 1.79 21.90
N ASP A 54 15.25 1.30 22.41
CA ASP A 54 14.75 1.69 23.75
C ASP A 54 13.74 0.67 24.30
N ASP A 55 13.91 0.32 25.58
CA ASP A 55 12.87 -0.30 26.40
C ASP A 55 11.60 0.60 26.41
N GLU A 56 10.42 -0.02 26.35
CA GLU A 56 9.06 0.57 26.38
C GLU A 56 8.49 1.20 25.09
N ALA A 57 7.62 0.43 24.39
CA ALA A 57 6.23 0.86 24.11
C ALA A 57 5.40 -0.28 23.47
N PRO A 58 4.23 -0.65 24.04
CA PRO A 58 3.29 -1.55 23.37
C PRO A 58 2.50 -0.78 22.31
N SER A 59 3.00 -0.71 21.08
CA SER A 59 2.24 -0.11 19.98
C SER A 59 1.14 -1.04 19.45
N GLU A 60 -0.05 -0.77 19.96
CA GLU A 60 -1.36 -0.81 19.30
C GLU A 60 -1.92 -2.15 18.81
N LYS A 61 -2.89 -2.61 19.61
CA LYS A 61 -4.20 -3.09 19.17
C LYS A 61 -4.70 -2.30 17.96
N LYS A 62 -5.05 -2.99 16.88
CA LYS A 62 -6.23 -2.72 16.04
C LYS A 62 -6.56 -3.94 15.18
N GLU A 63 -6.91 -5.02 15.87
CA GLU A 63 -7.85 -5.99 15.33
C GLU A 63 -9.23 -5.37 15.57
N LYS A 64 -9.69 -4.54 14.62
CA LYS A 64 -11.13 -4.27 14.49
C LYS A 64 -11.72 -5.51 13.85
N ASP A 65 -11.96 -6.48 14.73
CA ASP A 65 -13.11 -7.33 14.67
C ASP A 65 -14.30 -6.52 14.10
N SER A 66 -14.63 -6.85 12.85
CA SER A 66 -15.85 -6.40 12.19
C SER A 66 -16.78 -7.62 12.12
N ASP A 67 -16.81 -8.43 13.17
CA ASP A 67 -17.95 -9.29 13.49
C ASP A 67 -18.89 -8.49 14.41
N LYS A 68 -19.80 -7.73 13.79
CA LYS A 68 -21.02 -7.28 14.47
C LYS A 68 -22.18 -7.20 13.48
N LYS A 69 -22.85 -8.35 13.39
CA LYS A 69 -24.31 -8.53 13.33
C LYS A 69 -25.05 -8.21 12.03
#